data_AF-A0A838DAY5-F1
#
_entry.id   AF-A0A838DAY5-F1
#
_cell.length_a   1.000
_cell.length_b   1.000
_cell.length_c   1.000
_cell.angle_alpha   90.00
_cell.angle_beta   90.00
_cell.angle_gamma   90.00
#
_symmetry.space_group_name_H-M   'P 1'
#
loop_
_entity.id
_entity.type
_entity.pdbx_description
1 polymer ?
#
loop_
_entity_poly.entity_id
_entity_poly.type
_entity_poly.pdbx_seq_one_letter_code
_entity_poly.pdbx_strand_id
1 'polypeptide(L)' 'MTTNSIPSWKASGDWFDVCKCKNPCACEFAQEPTYGDCEGVLAYHIRSGNYGKISLDELNAIGLGSFEGNI' A
#
# COMPACT_ATOMS: atom_id res chain seq x y z
N MET A 1 28.55 15.88 -2.72
CA MET A 1 27.45 15.18 -2.02
C MET A 1 26.15 15.61 -2.69
N THR A 2 25.56 14.78 -3.55
CA THR A 2 24.24 15.04 -4.11
C THR A 2 23.21 14.72 -3.03
N THR A 3 22.55 15.75 -2.49
CA THR A 3 21.38 15.56 -1.64
C THR A 3 20.33 14.84 -2.47
N ASN A 4 19.97 13.62 -2.07
CA ASN A 4 18.96 12.81 -2.75
C ASN A 4 17.59 13.38 -2.38
N SER A 5 17.22 14.52 -2.99
CA SER A 5 15.93 15.16 -2.74
C SER A 5 14.82 14.34 -3.39
N ILE A 6 13.86 13.89 -2.59
CA ILE A 6 12.65 13.25 -3.11
C ILE A 6 11.84 14.36 -3.82
N PRO A 7 11.55 14.23 -5.12
CA PRO A 7 10.66 15.12 -5.84
C PRO A 7 9.29 15.24 -5.16
N SER A 8 8.67 16.41 -5.26
CA SER A 8 7.27 16.56 -4.85
C SER A 8 6.41 15.58 -5.65
N TRP A 9 5.54 14.86 -4.94
CA TRP A 9 4.72 13.80 -5.52
C TRP A 9 3.33 13.77 -4.91
N LYS A 10 2.37 13.29 -5.71
CA LYS A 10 0.99 13.01 -5.28
C LYS A 10 0.44 11.86 -6.12
N ALA A 11 -0.35 11.00 -5.50
CA ALA A 11 -1.17 10.01 -6.19
C ALA A 11 -2.58 10.03 -5.60
N SER A 12 -3.59 9.81 -6.43
CA SER A 12 -4.99 9.72 -6.04
C SER A 12 -5.67 8.67 -6.91
N GLY A 13 -6.48 7.83 -6.29
CA GLY A 13 -7.03 6.67 -6.95
C GLY A 13 -7.79 5.77 -5.98
N ASP A 14 -8.02 4.55 -6.44
CA ASP A 14 -8.69 3.52 -5.66
C ASP A 14 -7.66 2.59 -5.04
N TRP A 15 -7.96 2.14 -3.84
CA TRP A 15 -7.13 1.18 -3.14
C TRP A 15 -8.01 0.07 -2.58
N PHE A 16 -7.45 -1.13 -2.56
CA PHE A 16 -8.13 -2.31 -2.10
C PHE A 16 -7.10 -3.24 -1.48
N ASP A 17 -7.32 -3.60 -0.23
CA ASP A 17 -6.56 -4.61 0.47
C ASP A 17 -7.37 -5.91 0.58
N VAL A 18 -6.66 -7.03 0.56
CA VAL A 18 -7.22 -8.33 0.94
C VAL A 18 -6.20 -9.01 1.80
N CYS A 19 -6.65 -9.55 2.92
CA CYS A 19 -5.83 -10.44 3.71
C CYS A 19 -6.63 -11.65 4.15
N LYS A 20 -5.92 -12.69 4.60
CA LYS A 20 -6.55 -13.94 5.03
C LYS A 20 -7.46 -13.82 6.26
N CYS A 21 -7.42 -12.70 6.97
CA CYS A 21 -8.16 -12.48 8.21
C CYS A 21 -9.68 -12.69 8.06
N LYS A 22 -10.37 -12.96 9.17
CA LYS A 22 -11.81 -13.28 9.18
C LYS A 22 -12.71 -12.06 8.89
N ASN A 23 -12.20 -10.87 9.17
CA ASN A 23 -12.83 -9.59 8.89
C ASN A 23 -11.98 -8.83 7.85
N PRO A 24 -12.50 -7.74 7.23
CA PRO A 24 -11.66 -6.77 6.54
C PRO A 24 -10.41 -6.44 7.36
N CYS A 25 -9.27 -6.19 6.71
CA CYS A 25 -8.00 -6.47 7.35
C CYS A 25 -7.83 -5.67 8.65
N ALA A 26 -7.78 -6.39 9.78
CA ALA A 26 -7.81 -5.77 11.09
C ALA A 26 -6.59 -4.84 11.33
N CYS A 27 -5.48 -5.13 10.65
CA CYS A 27 -4.25 -4.35 10.62
C CYS A 27 -4.48 -2.89 10.19
N GLU A 28 -5.47 -2.62 9.34
CA GLU A 28 -5.80 -1.26 8.89
C GLU A 28 -6.36 -0.39 10.01
N PHE A 29 -6.95 -1.04 11.01
CA PHE A 29 -7.48 -0.44 12.21
C PHE A 29 -6.52 -0.63 13.39
N ALA A 30 -5.23 -0.85 13.11
CA ALA A 30 -4.17 -1.07 14.08
C ALA A 30 -4.46 -2.22 15.07
N GLN A 31 -5.14 -3.27 14.59
CA GLN A 31 -5.36 -4.50 15.35
C GLN A 31 -4.45 -5.62 14.85
N GLU A 32 -4.21 -6.61 15.70
CA GLU A 32 -3.39 -7.78 15.35
C GLU A 32 -4.07 -8.66 14.28
N PRO A 33 -3.27 -9.41 13.48
CA PRO A 33 -3.81 -10.37 12.52
C PRO A 33 -4.62 -11.47 13.22
N THR A 34 -5.71 -11.92 12.60
CA THR A 34 -6.63 -12.90 13.20
C THR A 34 -5.97 -14.23 13.58
N TYR A 35 -4.95 -14.66 12.83
CA TYR A 35 -4.28 -15.94 13.01
C TYR A 35 -2.86 -15.81 13.58
N GLY A 36 -2.47 -14.62 14.03
CA GLY A 36 -1.12 -14.34 14.52
C GLY A 36 -0.09 -14.14 13.41
N ASP A 37 -0.49 -14.18 12.14
CA ASP A 37 0.35 -13.90 10.99
C ASP A 37 -0.43 -13.20 9.87
N CYS A 38 0.29 -12.47 9.03
CA CYS A 38 -0.22 -11.71 7.91
C CYS A 38 0.14 -12.41 6.59
N GLU A 39 -0.87 -12.59 5.75
CA GLU A 39 -0.72 -12.85 4.32
C GLU A 39 -1.72 -11.94 3.62
N GLY A 40 -1.21 -10.85 3.06
CA GLY A 40 -2.03 -9.76 2.54
C GLY A 40 -1.51 -9.21 1.22
N VAL A 41 -2.45 -8.73 0.41
CA VAL A 41 -2.21 -8.04 -0.86
C VAL A 41 -2.83 -6.66 -0.76
N LEU A 42 -2.06 -5.64 -1.09
CA LEU A 42 -2.53 -4.26 -1.29
C LEU A 42 -2.50 -3.96 -2.77
N ALA A 43 -3.64 -3.68 -3.38
CA ALA A 43 -3.75 -3.22 -4.76
C ALA A 43 -4.14 -1.74 -4.79
N TYR A 44 -3.46 -0.97 -5.63
CA TYR A 44 -3.75 0.44 -5.85
C TYR A 44 -3.83 0.72 -7.34
N HIS A 45 -4.93 1.33 -7.78
CA HIS A 45 -5.09 1.85 -9.13
C HIS A 45 -5.04 3.38 -9.07
N ILE A 46 -3.97 3.97 -9.61
CA ILE A 46 -3.76 5.41 -9.63
C ILE A 46 -4.61 6.01 -10.74
N ARG A 47 -5.68 6.73 -10.40
CA ARG A 47 -6.49 7.48 -11.38
C ARG A 47 -5.79 8.76 -11.84
N SER A 48 -5.09 9.43 -10.92
CA SER A 48 -4.23 10.56 -11.29
C SER A 48 -3.10 10.79 -10.31
N GLY A 49 -1.92 11.16 -10.81
CA GLY A 49 -0.77 11.48 -9.97
C GLY A 49 0.48 11.87 -10.74
N ASN A 50 1.47 12.39 -10.00
CA ASN A 50 2.77 12.74 -10.55
C ASN A 50 3.88 12.50 -9.51
N TYR A 51 5.06 12.15 -10.00
CA TYR A 51 6.31 12.16 -9.26
C TYR A 51 7.27 13.15 -9.94
N GLY A 52 7.35 14.37 -9.41
CA GLY A 52 7.98 15.48 -10.11
C GLY A 52 7.30 15.72 -11.46
N LYS A 53 8.04 15.48 -12.56
CA LYS A 53 7.56 15.62 -13.94
C LYS A 53 7.06 14.31 -14.57
N ILE A 54 7.16 13.19 -13.85
CA ILE A 54 6.75 11.87 -14.33
C ILE A 54 5.29 11.67 -13.97
N SER A 55 4.42 11.42 -14.95
CA SER A 55 3.02 11.06 -14.70
C SER A 55 2.94 9.65 -14.11
N LEU A 56 2.03 9.48 -13.15
CA LEU A 56 1.66 8.20 -12.55
C LEU A 56 0.24 7.78 -12.95
N ASP A 57 -0.40 8.52 -13.84
CA ASP A 57 -1.79 8.31 -14.23
C ASP A 57 -1.98 6.89 -14.80
N GLU A 58 -3.10 6.25 -14.43
CA GLU A 58 -3.53 4.91 -14.84
C GLU A 58 -2.57 3.75 -14.48
N LEU A 59 -1.52 4.02 -13.69
CA LEU A 59 -0.62 2.98 -13.21
C LEU A 59 -1.27 2.14 -12.09
N ASN A 60 -0.86 0.88 -12.01
CA ASN A 60 -1.26 -0.03 -10.94
C ASN A 60 -0.04 -0.35 -10.07
N ALA A 61 -0.22 -0.32 -8.76
CA ALA A 61 0.78 -0.74 -7.78
C ALA A 61 0.22 -1.90 -6.94
N ILE A 62 1.05 -2.92 -6.71
CA ILE A 62 0.71 -4.05 -5.86
C ILE A 62 1.78 -4.22 -4.79
N GLY A 63 1.37 -4.27 -3.53
CA GLY A 63 2.18 -4.64 -2.38
C GLY A 63 1.78 -6.02 -1.87
N LEU A 64 2.78 -6.83 -1.52
CA LEU A 64 2.59 -8.11 -0.84
C LEU A 64 3.17 -8.01 0.56
N GLY A 65 2.38 -8.38 1.57
CA GLY A 65 2.80 -8.46 2.96
C GLY A 65 2.75 -9.91 3.44
N SER A 66 3.87 -10.38 3.99
CA SER A 66 3.92 -11.65 4.70
C SER A 66 4.82 -11.51 5.93
N PHE A 67 4.25 -11.72 7.11
CA PHE A 67 4.98 -11.65 8.38
C PHE A 67 4.25 -12.39 9.49
N GLU A 68 4.98 -12.77 10.54
CA GLU A 68 4.44 -13.32 11.78
C GLU A 68 4.38 -12.24 12.87
N GLY A 69 3.36 -12.31 13.73
CA GLY A 69 3.15 -11.37 14.82
C GLY A 69 2.52 -10.04 14.39
N ASN A 70 2.74 -9.01 15.20
CA ASN A 70 2.27 -7.64 14.96
C ASN A 70 3.45 -6.77 14.48
N ILE A 71 3.17 -5.79 13.61
CA ILE A 71 4.15 -4.82 13.07
C ILE A 71 4.17 -3.53 13.88
#